data_AF-A0A396PXT4-F1
#
_entry.id   AF-A0A396PXT4-F1
#
_cell.length_a   1.000
_cell.length_b   1.000
_cell.length_c   1.000
_cell.angle_alpha   90.00
_cell.angle_beta   90.00
_cell.angle_gamma   90.00
#
_symmetry.space_group_name_H-M   'P 1'
#
loop_
_entity.id
_entity.type
_entity.pdbx_description
1 polymer ?
#
loop_
_entity_poly.entity_id
_entity_poly.type
_entity_poly.pdbx_seq_one_letter_code
_entity_poly.pdbx_strand_id
1 'polypeptide(L)'
;MIANGWGKGYNEIEDGKKKEFPHIRRRRMDFREMLYITTVADCRSITAAARKLYISQPSLSHIVSKVEQDVGVKLFDRGTSPLTVTYAGEKYVETARKILLMSDNLRKELIDAGLGEKGRITFGMPTERTGYMLPAVIPDFKQQYPGIELQVREAKSDELLQAIMRDDISFYVIPRDQGELPVGLKAELIYREHLVLVADSSMIRADMLMETERADAVQMQIPADPGKETAKTMQKAGAAAVLPRVNLSAMKDVPFIMLKKGHAIRQKTDTVLRQYDIDPKIMIELSSCISAVQLAASGLGVAIVPQRAVEVLGGMERFHCYDFSAMPEYWNVNAVYKETMYLGRAERFLIDLMKKKFSC
;
A
#
# COMPACT_ATOMS: atom_id res chain seq x y z
N MET A 1 56.77 -5.85 32.72
CA MET A 1 56.73 -4.71 31.78
C MET A 1 55.41 -3.97 31.97
N ILE A 2 55.51 -2.80 32.58
CA ILE A 2 54.74 -1.56 32.38
C ILE A 2 53.19 -1.67 32.29
N ALA A 3 52.57 -1.24 33.39
CA ALA A 3 51.24 -0.64 33.45
C ALA A 3 51.26 0.81 32.92
N ASN A 4 50.14 1.30 32.37
CA ASN A 4 49.64 2.69 32.32
C ASN A 4 48.50 2.78 31.28
N GLY A 5 47.36 3.44 31.47
CA GLY A 5 46.90 4.27 32.58
C GLY A 5 45.42 4.64 32.40
N TRP A 6 44.67 4.54 33.50
CA TRP A 6 43.39 5.21 33.69
C TRP A 6 43.62 6.22 34.81
N GLY A 7 43.56 7.51 34.49
CA GLY A 7 43.79 8.57 35.47
C GLY A 7 43.59 9.95 34.88
N LYS A 8 42.40 10.53 35.17
CA LYS A 8 42.03 11.95 35.30
C LYS A 8 40.50 11.98 35.16
N GLY A 9 39.69 12.12 36.21
CA GLY A 9 39.85 13.00 37.35
C GLY A 9 39.31 14.38 36.98
N TYR A 10 37.98 14.52 36.96
CA TYR A 10 37.31 15.82 37.10
C TYR A 10 36.29 15.70 38.24
N ASN A 11 36.80 15.97 39.44
CA ASN A 11 36.00 16.38 40.59
C ASN A 11 35.81 17.89 40.45
N GLU A 12 34.64 18.34 40.03
CA GLU A 12 34.15 19.67 40.41
C GLU A 12 33.22 19.48 41.60
N ILE A 13 33.72 19.93 42.74
CA ILE A 13 32.99 20.00 44.01
C ILE A 13 32.60 21.47 44.15
N GLU A 14 31.33 21.80 43.91
CA GLU A 14 30.70 23.00 44.45
C GLU A 14 29.44 22.58 45.22
N ASP A 15 29.41 22.98 46.49
CA ASP A 15 28.30 22.89 47.45
C ASP A 15 27.60 21.54 47.64
N GLY A 16 28.23 20.67 48.43
CA GLY A 16 27.62 20.08 49.64
C GLY A 16 26.36 19.22 49.53
N LYS A 17 25.84 18.94 48.34
CA LYS A 17 24.74 18.01 48.10
C LYS A 17 25.18 16.98 47.07
N LYS A 18 25.34 15.73 47.49
CA LYS A 18 25.35 14.60 46.55
C LYS A 18 24.09 14.73 45.67
N LYS A 19 24.24 15.07 44.39
CA LYS A 19 23.22 14.73 43.40
C LYS A 19 23.20 13.22 43.32
N GLU A 20 22.42 12.58 44.18
CA GLU A 20 21.92 11.25 43.91
C GLU A 20 21.18 11.35 42.58
N PHE A 21 21.77 10.82 41.51
CA PHE A 21 20.99 10.47 40.34
C PHE A 21 19.92 9.51 40.84
N PRO A 22 18.63 9.86 40.76
CA PRO A 22 17.59 8.99 41.25
C PRO A 22 17.79 7.65 40.58
N HIS A 23 17.94 6.60 41.38
CA HIS A 23 18.05 5.24 40.89
C HIS A 23 16.93 5.06 39.85
N ILE A 24 17.28 4.98 38.56
CA ILE A 24 16.36 4.51 37.55
C ILE A 24 16.09 3.08 38.00
N ARG A 25 15.03 2.89 38.80
CA ARG A 25 14.49 1.58 39.11
C ARG A 25 14.29 0.98 37.74
N ARG A 26 15.14 0.02 37.36
CA ARG A 26 15.10 -0.70 36.09
C ARG A 26 13.84 -1.54 36.08
N ARG A 27 12.69 -0.88 35.96
CA ARG A 27 11.40 -1.53 35.81
C ARG A 27 11.38 -2.01 34.36
N ARG A 28 11.06 -3.29 34.19
CA ARG A 28 10.88 -3.87 32.87
C ARG A 28 9.70 -3.18 32.19
N MET A 29 9.93 -2.64 30.99
CA MET A 29 8.86 -2.19 30.12
C MET A 29 8.04 -3.39 29.65
N ASP A 30 6.71 -3.25 29.61
CA ASP A 30 5.76 -4.29 29.20
C ASP A 30 5.23 -4.02 27.77
N PHE A 31 5.09 -5.07 26.96
CA PHE A 31 4.50 -4.99 25.63
C PHE A 31 3.08 -4.40 25.65
N ARG A 32 2.30 -4.68 26.70
CA ARG A 32 0.95 -4.11 26.83
C ARG A 32 0.99 -2.59 27.03
N GLU A 33 1.95 -2.10 27.81
CA GLU A 33 2.17 -0.66 28.02
C GLU A 33 2.58 0.02 26.72
N MET A 34 3.50 -0.61 25.97
CA MET A 34 3.91 -0.13 24.64
C MET A 34 2.70 0.00 23.69
N LEU A 35 1.85 -1.04 23.61
CA LEU A 35 0.64 -1.02 22.80
C LEU A 35 -0.31 0.13 23.18
N TYR A 36 -0.46 0.41 24.47
CA TYR A 36 -1.34 1.46 24.94
C TYR A 36 -0.80 2.85 24.59
N ILE A 37 0.49 3.08 24.79
CA ILE A 37 1.15 4.35 24.46
C ILE A 37 1.11 4.61 22.94
N THR A 38 1.44 3.62 22.11
CA THR A 38 1.37 3.76 20.65
C THR A 38 -0.06 4.05 20.19
N THR A 39 -1.07 3.42 20.80
CA THR A 39 -2.48 3.67 20.48
C THR A 39 -2.93 5.09 20.88
N VAL A 40 -2.47 5.61 22.02
CA VAL A 40 -2.74 7.01 22.42
C VAL A 40 -2.12 8.00 21.42
N ALA A 41 -0.89 7.74 20.98
CA ALA A 41 -0.22 8.55 19.97
C ALA A 41 -0.98 8.55 18.63
N ASP A 42 -1.51 7.40 18.21
CA ASP A 42 -2.29 7.28 16.97
C ASP A 42 -3.63 8.01 17.02
N CYS A 43 -4.32 7.94 18.16
CA CYS A 43 -5.60 8.59 18.33
C CYS A 43 -5.50 10.09 18.63
N ARG A 44 -4.33 10.59 19.06
CA ARG A 44 -4.15 11.96 19.60
C ARG A 44 -5.23 12.35 20.61
N SER A 45 -5.71 11.35 21.36
CA SER A 45 -6.78 11.46 22.34
C SER A 45 -6.81 10.21 23.21
N ILE A 46 -6.66 10.39 24.53
CA ILE A 46 -6.72 9.27 25.50
C ILE A 46 -8.12 8.65 25.49
N THR A 47 -9.18 9.46 25.39
CA THR A 47 -10.56 8.95 25.37
C THR A 47 -10.84 8.11 24.12
N ALA A 48 -10.40 8.56 22.94
CA ALA A 48 -10.57 7.79 21.71
C ALA A 48 -9.74 6.49 21.73
N ALA A 49 -8.52 6.55 22.25
CA ALA A 49 -7.66 5.38 22.42
C ALA A 49 -8.27 4.35 23.39
N ALA A 50 -8.83 4.79 24.52
CA ALA A 50 -9.47 3.89 25.49
C ALA A 50 -10.65 3.13 24.88
N ARG A 51 -11.47 3.81 24.05
CA ARG A 51 -12.53 3.15 23.27
C ARG A 51 -11.97 2.13 22.28
N LYS A 52 -10.91 2.48 21.54
CA LYS A 52 -10.27 1.56 20.58
C LYS A 52 -9.69 0.32 21.26
N LEU A 53 -9.20 0.47 22.49
CA LEU A 53 -8.61 -0.59 23.31
C LEU A 53 -9.64 -1.35 24.16
N TYR A 54 -10.92 -0.98 24.11
CA TYR A 54 -12.00 -1.54 24.93
C TYR A 54 -11.72 -1.52 26.44
N ILE A 55 -11.14 -0.41 26.93
CA ILE A 55 -10.88 -0.19 28.37
C ILE A 55 -11.43 1.17 28.83
N SER A 56 -11.51 1.36 30.15
CA SER A 56 -11.92 2.65 30.71
C SER A 56 -10.86 3.72 30.48
N GLN A 57 -11.31 4.96 30.22
CA GLN A 57 -10.42 6.12 30.06
C GLN A 57 -9.57 6.39 31.32
N PRO A 58 -10.10 6.30 32.56
CA PRO A 58 -9.28 6.44 33.76
C PRO A 58 -8.15 5.40 33.85
N SER A 59 -8.43 4.14 33.48
CA SER A 59 -7.43 3.08 33.44
C SER A 59 -6.31 3.39 32.44
N LEU A 60 -6.65 3.84 31.23
CA LEU A 60 -5.64 4.20 30.23
C LEU A 60 -4.83 5.43 30.65
N SER A 61 -5.48 6.47 31.20
CA SER A 61 -4.80 7.67 31.71
C SER A 61 -3.80 7.32 32.82
N HIS A 62 -4.17 6.41 33.72
CA HIS A 62 -3.28 5.91 34.77
C HIS A 62 -2.07 5.19 34.19
N ILE A 63 -2.25 4.33 33.18
CA ILE A 63 -1.14 3.62 32.53
C ILE A 63 -0.21 4.59 31.81
N VAL A 64 -0.76 5.58 31.09
CA VAL A 64 0.06 6.63 30.45
C VAL A 64 0.90 7.37 31.50
N SER A 65 0.28 7.86 32.57
CA SER A 65 0.99 8.58 33.63
C SER A 65 2.06 7.72 34.30
N LYS A 66 1.77 6.43 34.51
CA LYS A 66 2.70 5.48 35.09
C LYS A 66 3.92 5.25 34.19
N VAL A 67 3.73 5.08 32.89
CA VAL A 67 4.84 4.95 31.94
C VAL A 67 5.68 6.23 31.89
N GLU A 68 5.05 7.40 31.87
CA GLU A 68 5.76 8.69 31.93
C GLU A 68 6.59 8.84 33.21
N GLN A 69 6.07 8.39 34.35
CA GLN A 69 6.80 8.35 35.63
C GLN A 69 7.98 7.37 35.58
N ASP A 70 7.76 6.17 35.04
CA ASP A 70 8.76 5.12 34.97
C ASP A 70 9.93 5.50 34.02
N VAL A 71 9.65 6.20 32.92
CA VAL A 71 10.68 6.72 31.99
C VAL A 71 11.25 8.08 32.46
N GLY A 72 10.56 8.78 33.35
CA GLY A 72 10.98 10.06 33.94
C GLY A 72 10.73 11.30 33.08
N VAL A 73 10.00 11.18 31.97
CA VAL A 73 9.68 12.27 31.03
C VAL A 73 8.25 12.17 30.54
N LYS A 74 7.65 13.31 30.20
CA LYS A 74 6.33 13.37 29.57
C LYS A 74 6.43 12.90 28.12
N LEU A 75 5.58 11.94 27.76
CA LEU A 75 5.46 11.41 26.39
C LEU A 75 4.37 12.17 25.62
N PHE A 76 3.38 12.73 26.33
CA PHE A 76 2.30 13.52 25.74
C PHE A 76 2.16 14.87 26.44
N ASP A 77 1.90 15.91 25.63
CA ASP A 77 1.44 17.20 26.12
C ASP A 77 -0.09 17.21 26.18
N ARG A 78 -0.62 17.31 27.41
CA ARG A 78 -2.06 17.32 27.69
C ARG A 78 -2.68 18.72 27.65
N GLY A 79 -1.87 19.78 27.51
CA GLY A 79 -2.33 21.16 27.43
C GLY A 79 -2.89 21.53 26.05
N THR A 80 -2.68 20.68 25.05
CA THR A 80 -3.13 20.89 23.68
C THR A 80 -4.34 20.02 23.32
N SER A 81 -5.21 20.55 22.46
CA SER A 81 -6.30 19.81 21.83
C SER A 81 -6.23 20.05 20.32
N PRO A 82 -5.85 19.05 19.50
CA PRO A 82 -5.61 17.64 19.86
C PRO A 82 -4.35 17.40 20.70
N LEU A 83 -4.30 16.25 21.40
CA LEU A 83 -3.16 15.85 22.23
C LEU A 83 -1.88 15.78 21.38
N THR A 84 -0.82 16.45 21.82
CA THR A 84 0.46 16.47 21.11
C THR A 84 1.42 15.41 21.69
N VAL A 85 2.16 14.73 20.82
CA VAL A 85 3.24 13.82 21.24
C VAL A 85 4.50 14.65 21.44
N THR A 86 5.18 14.51 22.59
CA THR A 86 6.44 15.22 22.84
C THR A 86 7.59 14.60 22.05
N TYR A 87 8.74 15.26 21.95
CA TYR A 87 9.94 14.66 21.35
C TYR A 87 10.32 13.31 21.99
N ALA A 88 10.23 13.21 23.32
CA ALA A 88 10.46 11.96 24.03
C ALA A 88 9.38 10.91 23.70
N GLY A 89 8.12 11.34 23.57
CA GLY A 89 7.02 10.52 23.11
C GLY A 89 7.24 9.97 21.70
N GLU A 90 7.71 10.78 20.77
CA GLU A 90 8.01 10.36 19.39
C GLU A 90 9.07 9.25 19.39
N LYS A 91 10.16 9.43 20.14
CA LYS A 91 11.22 8.42 20.26
C LYS A 91 10.75 7.14 20.96
N TYR A 92 9.92 7.27 21.99
CA TYR A 92 9.31 6.13 22.66
C TYR A 92 8.42 5.34 21.68
N VAL A 93 7.49 6.03 20.99
CA VAL A 93 6.52 5.42 20.08
C VAL A 93 7.23 4.73 18.90
N GLU A 94 8.23 5.40 18.31
CA GLU A 94 9.04 4.83 17.22
C GLU A 94 9.71 3.51 17.65
N THR A 95 10.32 3.51 18.84
CA THR A 95 11.04 2.33 19.36
C THR A 95 10.09 1.23 19.82
N ALA A 96 9.01 1.59 20.50
CA ALA A 96 7.97 0.67 20.95
C ALA A 96 7.35 -0.10 19.79
N ARG A 97 7.08 0.57 18.66
CA ARG A 97 6.62 -0.09 17.43
C ARG A 97 7.60 -1.12 16.90
N LYS A 98 8.89 -0.79 16.85
CA LYS A 98 9.94 -1.74 16.42
C LYS A 98 10.00 -2.97 17.32
N ILE A 99 9.91 -2.79 18.64
CA ILE A 99 9.90 -3.90 19.61
C ILE A 99 8.67 -4.79 19.43
N LEU A 100 7.48 -4.20 19.29
CA LEU A 100 6.24 -4.94 19.04
C LEU A 100 6.32 -5.73 17.74
N LEU A 101 6.80 -5.10 16.66
CA LEU A 101 7.00 -5.75 15.36
C LEU A 101 7.98 -6.94 15.46
N MET A 102 9.11 -6.79 16.16
CA MET A 102 10.06 -7.89 16.35
C MET A 102 9.44 -9.06 17.12
N SER A 103 8.62 -8.79 18.13
CA SER A 103 7.89 -9.82 18.87
C SER A 103 6.88 -10.56 17.98
N ASP A 104 6.16 -9.82 17.13
CA ASP A 104 5.20 -10.41 16.19
C ASP A 104 5.89 -11.24 15.11
N ASN A 105 7.01 -10.76 14.57
CA ASN A 105 7.84 -11.51 13.62
C ASN A 105 8.29 -12.85 14.21
N LEU A 106 8.85 -12.83 15.43
CA LEU A 106 9.26 -14.06 16.12
C LEU A 106 8.09 -15.04 16.29
N ARG A 107 6.90 -14.54 16.67
CA ARG A 107 5.71 -15.38 16.78
C ARG A 107 5.34 -16.01 15.43
N LYS A 108 5.39 -15.26 14.33
CA LYS A 108 5.13 -15.77 12.98
C LYS A 108 6.14 -16.84 12.57
N GLU A 109 7.42 -16.59 12.80
CA GLU A 109 8.50 -17.55 12.53
C GLU A 109 8.31 -18.87 13.30
N LEU A 110 7.90 -18.80 14.57
CA LEU A 110 7.61 -19.98 15.39
C LEU A 110 6.38 -20.77 14.91
N ILE A 111 5.33 -20.07 14.44
CA ILE A 111 4.17 -20.72 13.82
C ILE A 111 4.62 -21.47 12.57
N ASP A 112 5.40 -20.82 11.70
CA ASP A 112 5.93 -21.44 10.50
C ASP A 112 6.83 -22.66 10.81
N ALA A 113 7.57 -22.63 11.91
CA ALA A 113 8.47 -23.70 12.30
C ALA A 113 7.77 -24.95 12.90
N GLY A 114 6.59 -24.84 13.53
CA GLY A 114 6.08 -25.94 14.35
C GLY A 114 4.58 -26.10 14.55
N LEU A 115 3.74 -25.14 14.14
CA LEU A 115 2.29 -25.21 14.34
C LEU A 115 1.62 -25.00 12.99
N GLY A 116 0.87 -26.01 12.50
CA GLY A 116 0.23 -25.98 11.17
C GLY A 116 -0.62 -24.74 10.88
N GLU A 117 -1.13 -24.65 9.66
CA GLU A 117 -1.75 -23.52 8.93
C GLU A 117 -2.94 -22.79 9.60
N LYS A 118 -2.85 -22.44 10.88
CA LYS A 118 -3.84 -21.68 11.64
C LYS A 118 -3.24 -20.34 12.02
N GLY A 119 -3.93 -19.26 11.69
CA GLY A 119 -3.44 -17.92 11.93
C GLY A 119 -4.35 -16.86 11.32
N ARG A 120 -3.87 -15.63 11.31
CA ARG A 120 -4.55 -14.49 10.71
C ARG A 120 -3.57 -13.71 9.87
N ILE A 121 -3.92 -13.42 8.62
CA ILE A 121 -3.19 -12.48 7.78
C ILE A 121 -4.04 -11.22 7.65
N THR A 122 -3.46 -10.08 7.99
CA THR A 122 -4.07 -8.77 7.74
C THR A 122 -3.25 -8.04 6.67
N PHE A 123 -3.86 -7.72 5.53
CA PHE A 123 -3.20 -7.02 4.43
C PHE A 123 -4.10 -5.92 3.84
N GLY A 124 -3.50 -4.95 3.17
CA GLY A 124 -4.19 -3.80 2.59
C GLY A 124 -4.36 -3.89 1.08
N MET A 125 -5.44 -3.33 0.55
CA MET A 125 -5.64 -3.18 -0.90
C MET A 125 -6.49 -1.93 -1.20
N PRO A 126 -6.16 -1.15 -2.26
CA PRO A 126 -7.00 -0.08 -2.75
C PRO A 126 -8.39 -0.59 -3.13
N THR A 127 -9.43 0.11 -2.66
CA THR A 127 -10.84 -0.27 -2.86
C THR A 127 -11.17 -0.52 -4.33
N GLU A 128 -10.57 0.25 -5.25
CA GLU A 128 -10.78 0.14 -6.69
C GLU A 128 -10.25 -1.16 -7.31
N ARG A 129 -9.42 -1.91 -6.56
CA ARG A 129 -8.66 -3.08 -7.03
C ARG A 129 -9.17 -4.39 -6.42
N THR A 130 -9.74 -4.30 -5.22
CA THR A 130 -10.33 -5.45 -4.49
C THR A 130 -11.27 -6.26 -5.37
N GLY A 131 -12.14 -5.56 -6.12
CA GLY A 131 -13.25 -6.15 -6.88
C GLY A 131 -12.83 -7.13 -7.98
N TYR A 132 -11.59 -7.09 -8.44
CA TYR A 132 -11.06 -8.03 -9.44
C TYR A 132 -9.88 -8.86 -8.94
N MET A 133 -9.06 -8.33 -8.02
CA MET A 133 -7.90 -9.09 -7.51
C MET A 133 -8.27 -10.19 -6.53
N LEU A 134 -9.14 -9.91 -5.55
CA LEU A 134 -9.45 -10.90 -4.53
C LEU A 134 -10.21 -12.12 -5.09
N PRO A 135 -11.24 -11.96 -5.94
CA PRO A 135 -11.94 -13.11 -6.52
C PRO A 135 -11.02 -14.05 -7.32
N ALA A 136 -9.96 -13.53 -7.93
CA ALA A 136 -9.01 -14.31 -8.71
C ALA A 136 -7.99 -15.12 -7.87
N VAL A 137 -7.78 -14.72 -6.61
CA VAL A 137 -6.67 -15.21 -5.76
C VAL A 137 -7.17 -15.97 -4.53
N ILE A 138 -8.24 -15.49 -3.89
CA ILE A 138 -8.71 -16.04 -2.61
C ILE A 138 -9.15 -17.51 -2.68
N PRO A 139 -9.82 -18.00 -3.75
CA PRO A 139 -10.19 -19.42 -3.83
C PRO A 139 -8.99 -20.36 -3.76
N ASP A 140 -7.98 -20.14 -4.62
CA ASP A 140 -6.74 -20.93 -4.65
C ASP A 140 -5.94 -20.78 -3.35
N PHE A 141 -5.94 -19.57 -2.75
CA PHE A 141 -5.33 -19.35 -1.44
C PHE A 141 -5.97 -20.22 -0.35
N LYS A 142 -7.30 -20.23 -0.29
CA LYS A 142 -8.06 -20.98 0.73
C LYS A 142 -7.97 -22.49 0.54
N GLN A 143 -7.76 -22.95 -0.69
CA GLN A 143 -7.47 -24.36 -0.94
C GLN A 143 -6.13 -24.78 -0.31
N GLN A 144 -5.11 -23.93 -0.41
CA GLN A 144 -3.79 -24.21 0.15
C GLN A 144 -3.69 -23.93 1.66
N TYR A 145 -4.40 -22.92 2.17
CA TYR A 145 -4.36 -22.49 3.57
C TYR A 145 -5.78 -22.35 4.17
N PRO A 146 -6.53 -23.45 4.35
CA PRO A 146 -7.92 -23.40 4.81
C PRO A 146 -8.08 -22.86 6.24
N GLY A 147 -7.08 -23.06 7.10
CA GLY A 147 -7.10 -22.65 8.51
C GLY A 147 -6.71 -21.19 8.78
N ILE A 148 -6.28 -20.44 7.76
CA ILE A 148 -5.85 -19.05 7.91
C ILE A 148 -7.03 -18.11 7.72
N GLU A 149 -7.30 -17.27 8.71
CA GLU A 149 -8.25 -16.16 8.59
C GLU A 149 -7.61 -15.00 7.81
N LEU A 150 -8.34 -14.46 6.83
CA LEU A 150 -7.90 -13.32 6.03
C LEU A 150 -8.68 -12.08 6.46
N GLN A 151 -7.96 -11.01 6.78
CA GLN A 151 -8.53 -9.69 6.99
C GLN A 151 -7.97 -8.74 5.94
N VAL A 152 -8.85 -8.26 5.06
CA VAL A 152 -8.48 -7.28 4.05
C VAL A 152 -8.89 -5.90 4.54
N ARG A 153 -7.92 -4.99 4.61
CA ARG A 153 -8.17 -3.58 4.83
C ARG A 153 -8.31 -2.88 3.49
N GLU A 154 -9.54 -2.59 3.11
CA GLU A 154 -9.86 -1.82 1.91
C GLU A 154 -9.86 -0.33 2.24
N ALA A 155 -8.95 0.43 1.63
CA ALA A 155 -8.84 1.86 1.87
C ALA A 155 -8.09 2.55 0.73
N LYS A 156 -8.08 3.89 0.75
CA LYS A 156 -7.29 4.69 -0.18
C LYS A 156 -5.79 4.52 0.06
N SER A 157 -4.98 4.83 -0.95
CA SER A 157 -3.51 4.69 -0.92
C SER A 157 -2.86 5.31 0.32
N ASP A 158 -3.27 6.53 0.69
CA ASP A 158 -2.66 7.24 1.82
C ASP A 158 -3.06 6.62 3.17
N GLU A 159 -4.27 6.09 3.28
CA GLU A 159 -4.76 5.40 4.48
C GLU A 159 -4.06 4.05 4.67
N LEU A 160 -3.79 3.32 3.58
CA LEU A 160 -3.01 2.08 3.59
C LEU A 160 -1.55 2.34 3.98
N LEU A 161 -0.97 3.45 3.49
CA LEU A 161 0.36 3.87 3.90
C LEU A 161 0.42 4.13 5.41
N GLN A 162 -0.58 4.79 5.99
CA GLN A 162 -0.65 4.96 7.44
C GLN A 162 -0.84 3.63 8.18
N ALA A 163 -1.63 2.72 7.62
CA ALA A 163 -1.87 1.39 8.21
C ALA A 163 -0.59 0.55 8.28
N ILE A 164 0.22 0.51 7.20
CA ILE A 164 1.51 -0.23 7.23
C ILE A 164 2.48 0.42 8.22
N MET A 165 2.54 1.75 8.29
CA MET A 165 3.42 2.46 9.21
C MET A 165 3.06 2.21 10.68
N ARG A 166 1.78 1.95 10.96
CA ARG A 166 1.25 1.58 12.28
C ARG A 166 1.31 0.09 12.60
N ASP A 167 1.80 -0.75 11.68
CA ASP A 167 1.78 -2.22 11.82
C ASP A 167 0.37 -2.82 11.89
N ASP A 168 -0.67 -2.08 11.44
CA ASP A 168 -2.05 -2.56 11.36
C ASP A 168 -2.24 -3.62 10.25
N ILE A 169 -1.31 -3.66 9.29
CA ILE A 169 -1.29 -4.60 8.15
C ILE A 169 0.14 -5.10 7.92
N SER A 170 0.29 -6.31 7.39
CA SER A 170 1.60 -6.92 7.11
C SER A 170 2.19 -6.45 5.78
N PHE A 171 1.35 -6.28 4.77
CA PHE A 171 1.68 -5.70 3.46
C PHE A 171 0.44 -5.07 2.84
N TYR A 172 0.61 -4.31 1.76
CA TYR A 172 -0.50 -3.84 0.92
C TYR A 172 -0.11 -3.85 -0.55
N VAL A 173 -1.11 -3.95 -1.44
CA VAL A 173 -0.90 -4.00 -2.90
C VAL A 173 -1.21 -2.63 -3.49
N ILE A 174 -0.26 -1.97 -4.17
CA ILE A 174 -0.47 -0.62 -4.68
C ILE A 174 0.30 -0.37 -5.99
N PRO A 175 -0.21 0.44 -6.93
CA PRO A 175 0.56 0.89 -8.07
C PRO A 175 1.50 2.06 -7.70
N ARG A 176 2.58 1.78 -6.97
CA ARG A 176 3.66 2.74 -6.68
C ARG A 176 5.01 2.06 -6.73
N ASP A 177 5.99 2.72 -7.31
CA ASP A 177 7.36 2.23 -7.38
C ASP A 177 8.16 2.53 -6.11
N GLN A 178 9.28 1.81 -5.94
CA GLN A 178 10.15 1.93 -4.75
C GLN A 178 10.58 3.39 -4.46
N GLY A 179 10.82 4.20 -5.50
CA GLY A 179 11.25 5.60 -5.36
C GLY A 179 10.16 6.54 -4.83
N GLU A 180 8.90 6.12 -4.85
CA GLU A 180 7.75 6.91 -4.37
C GLU A 180 7.37 6.56 -2.92
N LEU A 181 7.99 5.53 -2.34
CA LEU A 181 7.67 5.04 -1.01
C LEU A 181 8.53 5.71 0.06
N PRO A 182 7.98 5.93 1.27
CA PRO A 182 8.79 6.33 2.42
C PRO A 182 9.93 5.35 2.71
N VAL A 183 11.02 5.88 3.26
CA VAL A 183 12.18 5.10 3.70
C VAL A 183 11.76 3.99 4.67
N GLY A 184 12.34 2.80 4.51
CA GLY A 184 12.06 1.61 5.33
C GLY A 184 10.88 0.77 4.83
N LEU A 185 10.25 1.16 3.71
CA LEU A 185 9.34 0.29 2.95
C LEU A 185 10.03 -0.31 1.73
N LYS A 186 9.67 -1.54 1.42
CA LYS A 186 10.11 -2.28 0.25
C LYS A 186 8.94 -2.54 -0.69
N ALA A 187 9.14 -2.28 -1.97
CA ALA A 187 8.25 -2.68 -3.06
C ALA A 187 8.71 -3.99 -3.70
N GLU A 188 7.77 -4.89 -3.93
CA GLU A 188 7.98 -6.15 -4.62
C GLU A 188 6.99 -6.26 -5.79
N LEU A 189 7.51 -6.31 -7.02
CA LEU A 189 6.70 -6.33 -8.23
C LEU A 189 5.76 -7.54 -8.26
N ILE A 190 4.47 -7.26 -8.44
CA ILE A 190 3.46 -8.29 -8.70
C ILE A 190 3.26 -8.42 -10.21
N TYR A 191 2.93 -7.33 -10.89
CA TYR A 191 2.72 -7.28 -12.34
C TYR A 191 2.80 -5.84 -12.86
N ARG A 192 2.94 -5.72 -14.19
CA ARG A 192 2.74 -4.46 -14.90
C ARG A 192 1.31 -4.38 -15.39
N GLU A 193 0.66 -3.25 -15.17
CA GLU A 193 -0.73 -3.06 -15.53
C GLU A 193 -0.87 -1.88 -16.51
N HIS A 194 -1.57 -2.15 -17.59
CA HIS A 194 -1.86 -1.18 -18.64
C HIS A 194 -3.02 -0.26 -18.20
N LEU A 195 -2.90 1.02 -18.51
CA LEU A 195 -3.95 2.02 -18.34
C LEU A 195 -4.61 2.29 -19.68
N VAL A 196 -5.93 2.24 -19.70
CA VAL A 196 -6.74 2.46 -20.91
C VAL A 196 -7.76 3.55 -20.67
N LEU A 197 -8.12 4.26 -21.73
CA LEU A 197 -9.29 5.14 -21.75
C LEU A 197 -10.50 4.34 -22.20
N VAL A 198 -11.57 4.37 -21.42
CA VAL A 198 -12.85 3.73 -21.74
C VAL A 198 -13.86 4.82 -22.06
N ALA A 199 -14.64 4.59 -23.12
CA ALA A 199 -15.70 5.47 -23.57
C ALA A 199 -16.78 4.67 -24.31
N ASP A 200 -17.98 5.24 -24.43
CA ASP A 200 -18.87 4.85 -25.52
C ASP A 200 -18.34 5.41 -26.85
N SER A 201 -18.61 4.73 -27.97
CA SER A 201 -18.12 5.19 -29.27
C SER A 201 -18.72 6.55 -29.67
N SER A 202 -19.91 6.90 -29.18
CA SER A 202 -20.52 8.21 -29.40
C SER A 202 -19.75 9.36 -28.74
N MET A 203 -18.87 9.06 -27.77
CA MET A 203 -18.04 10.06 -27.08
C MET A 203 -16.74 10.37 -27.81
N ILE A 204 -16.34 9.54 -28.79
CA ILE A 204 -15.08 9.68 -29.50
C ILE A 204 -15.35 10.18 -30.92
N ARG A 205 -14.99 11.43 -31.18
CA ARG A 205 -15.09 12.03 -32.52
C ARG A 205 -13.92 11.58 -33.41
N ALA A 206 -14.11 11.64 -34.72
CA ALA A 206 -13.08 11.24 -35.69
C ALA A 206 -11.79 12.07 -35.56
N ASP A 207 -11.88 13.36 -35.22
CA ASP A 207 -10.73 14.26 -34.98
C ASP A 207 -9.95 13.92 -33.69
N MET A 208 -10.52 13.10 -32.82
CA MET A 208 -9.85 12.63 -31.60
C MET A 208 -9.04 11.35 -31.84
N LEU A 209 -9.29 10.63 -32.94
CA LEU A 209 -8.57 9.39 -33.23
C LEU A 209 -7.21 9.71 -33.87
N MET A 210 -6.17 9.00 -33.45
CA MET A 210 -4.87 9.06 -34.11
C MET A 210 -4.78 7.99 -35.20
N GLU A 211 -4.12 8.31 -36.32
CA GLU A 211 -3.78 7.31 -37.31
C GLU A 211 -2.83 6.28 -36.68
N THR A 212 -3.31 5.05 -36.50
CA THR A 212 -2.44 3.91 -36.20
C THR A 212 -1.58 3.67 -37.41
N GLU A 213 -0.29 4.04 -37.35
CA GLU A 213 0.70 3.41 -38.22
C GLU A 213 0.50 1.90 -38.06
N ARG A 214 0.14 1.21 -39.16
CA ARG A 214 0.02 -0.24 -39.16
C ARG A 214 1.29 -0.81 -38.55
N ALA A 215 1.14 -1.68 -37.56
CA ALA A 215 2.24 -2.42 -36.92
C ALA A 215 2.86 -3.48 -37.86
N ASP A 216 3.12 -3.13 -39.13
CA ASP A 216 3.77 -3.98 -40.14
C ASP A 216 5.29 -3.73 -40.21
N ALA A 217 5.88 -2.94 -39.31
CA ALA A 217 7.30 -2.57 -39.37
C ALA A 217 8.05 -2.72 -38.04
N VAL A 218 7.83 -3.82 -37.32
CA VAL A 218 8.89 -4.40 -36.46
C VAL A 218 8.91 -5.90 -36.68
N GLN A 219 9.41 -6.31 -37.83
CA GLN A 219 9.87 -7.68 -38.04
C GLN A 219 11.12 -7.85 -37.18
N MET A 220 10.91 -8.17 -35.90
CA MET A 220 11.95 -8.57 -34.99
C MET A 220 12.60 -9.81 -35.58
N GLN A 221 13.80 -9.66 -36.16
CA GLN A 221 14.62 -10.78 -36.62
C GLN A 221 14.95 -11.65 -35.40
N ILE A 222 14.14 -12.68 -35.18
CA ILE A 222 14.47 -13.79 -34.28
C ILE A 222 15.44 -14.68 -35.08
N PRO A 223 16.67 -14.94 -34.60
CA PRO A 223 17.54 -15.91 -35.22
C PRO A 223 16.86 -17.28 -35.20
N ALA A 224 16.77 -17.91 -36.38
CA ALA A 224 16.18 -19.23 -36.54
C ALA A 224 17.06 -20.32 -35.91
N ASP A 225 16.60 -20.92 -34.82
CA ASP A 225 16.95 -22.29 -34.47
C ASP A 225 15.77 -22.97 -33.74
N PRO A 226 15.05 -23.94 -34.36
CA PRO A 226 13.84 -24.52 -33.79
C PRO A 226 14.14 -25.82 -33.03
N GLY A 227 14.24 -25.72 -31.69
CA GLY A 227 14.06 -26.87 -30.80
C GLY A 227 12.57 -27.24 -30.73
N LYS A 228 12.18 -28.29 -31.45
CA LYS A 228 10.80 -28.81 -31.50
C LYS A 228 10.38 -29.44 -30.17
N GLU A 229 9.80 -28.64 -29.25
CA GLU A 229 8.86 -29.16 -28.24
C GLU A 229 7.99 -28.08 -27.55
N THR A 230 8.23 -26.79 -27.80
CA THR A 230 7.46 -25.67 -27.22
C THR A 230 6.20 -25.27 -28.02
N ALA A 231 5.95 -25.88 -29.18
CA ALA A 231 4.87 -25.51 -30.08
C ALA A 231 3.45 -25.76 -29.54
N LYS A 232 3.28 -26.54 -28.47
CA LYS A 232 1.95 -26.79 -27.85
C LYS A 232 1.61 -25.89 -26.65
N THR A 233 2.57 -25.15 -26.11
CA THR A 233 2.32 -24.25 -24.96
C THR A 233 2.16 -22.78 -25.38
N MET A 234 2.50 -22.43 -26.62
CA MET A 234 2.44 -21.05 -27.13
C MET A 234 1.13 -20.67 -27.83
N GLN A 235 0.11 -21.54 -27.84
CA GLN A 235 -1.21 -21.24 -28.44
C GLN A 235 -2.23 -20.65 -27.45
N LYS A 236 -1.79 -20.23 -26.25
CA LYS A 236 -2.65 -19.62 -25.21
C LYS A 236 -2.11 -18.32 -24.60
N ALA A 237 -1.11 -17.69 -25.21
CA ALA A 237 -0.83 -16.27 -25.00
C ALA A 237 -1.51 -15.53 -26.15
N GLY A 238 -2.72 -15.03 -25.93
CA GLY A 238 -3.44 -14.23 -26.92
C GLY A 238 -2.55 -13.07 -27.36
N ALA A 239 -2.39 -12.87 -28.66
CA ALA A 239 -1.80 -11.67 -29.20
C ALA A 239 -2.55 -10.47 -28.60
N ALA A 240 -1.86 -9.61 -27.84
CA ALA A 240 -2.47 -8.41 -27.29
C ALA A 240 -3.04 -7.60 -28.47
N ALA A 241 -4.37 -7.48 -28.54
CA ALA A 241 -5.02 -6.69 -29.57
C ALA A 241 -4.51 -5.25 -29.46
N VAL A 242 -3.95 -4.72 -30.54
CA VAL A 242 -3.49 -3.33 -30.61
C VAL A 242 -4.74 -2.44 -30.47
N LEU A 243 -4.80 -1.65 -29.41
CA LEU A 243 -5.94 -0.76 -29.17
C LEU A 243 -5.88 0.44 -30.13
N PRO A 244 -7.05 0.95 -30.57
CA PRO A 244 -7.11 2.23 -31.25
C PRO A 244 -6.59 3.33 -30.31
N ARG A 245 -6.02 4.41 -30.88
CA ARG A 245 -5.42 5.49 -30.10
C ARG A 245 -6.24 6.77 -30.19
N VAL A 246 -6.32 7.49 -29.08
CA VAL A 246 -6.94 8.82 -29.00
C VAL A 246 -5.93 9.89 -28.65
N ASN A 247 -6.13 11.08 -29.22
CA ASN A 247 -5.41 12.30 -28.90
C ASN A 247 -6.10 13.04 -27.77
N LEU A 248 -5.56 12.91 -26.55
CA LEU A 248 -6.10 13.59 -25.37
C LEU A 248 -6.23 15.11 -25.56
N SER A 249 -5.30 15.77 -26.27
CA SER A 249 -5.40 17.22 -26.51
C SER A 249 -6.65 17.63 -27.29
N ALA A 250 -7.24 16.73 -28.08
CA ALA A 250 -8.48 16.95 -28.80
C ALA A 250 -9.74 16.70 -27.95
N MET A 251 -9.60 16.23 -26.70
CA MET A 251 -10.69 15.82 -25.82
C MET A 251 -11.02 16.85 -24.71
N LYS A 252 -10.58 18.11 -24.84
CA LYS A 252 -10.76 19.15 -23.79
C LYS A 252 -12.22 19.42 -23.41
N ASP A 253 -13.16 19.18 -24.31
CA ASP A 253 -14.58 19.43 -24.11
C ASP A 253 -15.39 18.23 -23.62
N VAL A 254 -14.78 17.04 -23.56
CA VAL A 254 -15.42 15.77 -23.21
C VAL A 254 -15.58 15.65 -21.68
N PRO A 255 -16.74 15.19 -21.17
CA PRO A 255 -16.93 14.96 -19.75
C PRO A 255 -16.10 13.77 -19.24
N PHE A 256 -15.46 13.93 -18.08
CA PHE A 256 -14.65 12.90 -17.43
C PHE A 256 -15.36 12.28 -16.23
N ILE A 257 -15.30 10.95 -16.14
CA ILE A 257 -15.67 10.16 -14.98
C ILE A 257 -14.40 9.89 -14.18
N MET A 258 -14.34 10.44 -12.97
CA MET A 258 -13.10 10.49 -12.18
C MET A 258 -13.20 9.64 -10.92
N LEU A 259 -12.08 9.06 -10.49
CA LEU A 259 -11.99 8.51 -9.14
C LEU A 259 -11.75 9.62 -8.11
N LYS A 260 -12.25 9.46 -6.89
CA LYS A 260 -12.08 10.42 -5.80
C LYS A 260 -10.60 10.66 -5.49
N LYS A 261 -10.29 11.84 -4.93
CA LYS A 261 -8.94 12.15 -4.44
C LYS A 261 -8.48 11.12 -3.38
N GLY A 262 -7.19 10.80 -3.41
CA GLY A 262 -6.52 9.81 -2.56
C GLY A 262 -6.37 8.41 -3.18
N HIS A 263 -7.03 8.14 -4.32
CA HIS A 263 -6.77 6.94 -5.12
C HIS A 263 -5.56 7.13 -6.03
N ALA A 264 -4.76 6.08 -6.24
CA ALA A 264 -3.56 6.18 -7.08
C ALA A 264 -3.90 6.45 -8.55
N ILE A 265 -4.99 5.82 -9.06
CA ILE A 265 -5.48 6.10 -10.41
C ILE A 265 -5.83 7.58 -10.59
N ARG A 266 -6.44 8.22 -9.60
CA ARG A 266 -6.77 9.65 -9.66
C ARG A 266 -5.50 10.51 -9.78
N GLN A 267 -4.47 10.23 -8.99
CA GLN A 267 -3.20 10.97 -9.07
C GLN A 267 -2.52 10.80 -10.45
N LYS A 268 -2.56 9.59 -11.00
CA LYS A 268 -2.03 9.30 -12.34
C LYS A 268 -2.84 10.02 -13.43
N THR A 269 -4.17 9.93 -13.39
CA THR A 269 -5.06 10.64 -14.33
C THR A 269 -4.85 12.15 -14.27
N ASP A 270 -4.80 12.75 -13.08
CA ASP A 270 -4.53 14.19 -12.93
C ASP A 270 -3.17 14.57 -13.55
N THR A 271 -2.14 13.73 -13.35
CA THR A 271 -0.80 13.95 -13.93
C THR A 271 -0.84 13.89 -15.45
N VAL A 272 -1.49 12.87 -16.01
CA VAL A 272 -1.65 12.70 -17.46
C VAL A 272 -2.40 13.90 -18.05
N LEU A 273 -3.57 14.27 -17.52
CA LEU A 273 -4.36 15.38 -18.05
C LEU A 273 -3.62 16.73 -18.02
N ARG A 274 -2.83 16.98 -16.97
CA ARG A 274 -1.97 18.17 -16.88
C ARG A 274 -0.88 18.20 -17.96
N GLN A 275 -0.30 17.06 -18.32
CA GLN A 275 0.70 16.98 -19.40
C GLN A 275 0.13 17.42 -20.76
N TYR A 276 -1.17 17.23 -20.97
CA TYR A 276 -1.88 17.63 -22.20
C TYR A 276 -2.63 18.96 -22.07
N ASP A 277 -2.42 19.72 -20.98
CA ASP A 277 -3.10 20.99 -20.68
C ASP A 277 -4.64 20.87 -20.75
N ILE A 278 -5.16 19.82 -20.11
CA ILE A 278 -6.59 19.53 -19.99
C ILE A 278 -7.04 19.81 -18.57
N ASP A 279 -7.99 20.73 -18.42
CA ASP A 279 -8.79 20.87 -17.20
C ASP A 279 -10.09 20.04 -17.37
N PRO A 280 -10.20 18.86 -16.75
CA PRO A 280 -11.30 17.94 -17.04
C PRO A 280 -12.64 18.49 -16.57
N LYS A 281 -13.64 18.45 -17.45
CA LYS A 281 -15.05 18.64 -17.05
C LYS A 281 -15.52 17.41 -16.28
N ILE A 282 -15.36 17.43 -14.96
CA ILE A 282 -15.72 16.28 -14.11
C ILE A 282 -17.24 16.12 -14.05
N MET A 283 -17.74 15.02 -14.62
CA MET A 283 -19.16 14.67 -14.61
C MET A 283 -19.58 13.97 -13.33
N ILE A 284 -18.73 13.07 -12.82
CA ILE A 284 -18.97 12.35 -11.57
C ILE A 284 -17.64 11.94 -10.91
N GLU A 285 -17.62 11.92 -9.57
CA GLU A 285 -16.52 11.40 -8.77
C GLU A 285 -16.94 10.17 -7.93
N LEU A 286 -16.23 9.05 -8.08
CA LEU A 286 -16.55 7.79 -7.39
C LEU A 286 -15.29 7.04 -6.90
N SER A 287 -15.44 5.88 -6.25
CA SER A 287 -14.31 5.11 -5.68
C SER A 287 -14.06 3.76 -6.36
N SER A 288 -14.83 3.42 -7.39
CA SER A 288 -14.81 2.10 -8.05
C SER A 288 -14.43 2.23 -9.52
N CYS A 289 -13.34 1.60 -9.95
CA CYS A 289 -12.99 1.55 -11.37
C CYS A 289 -14.03 0.79 -12.20
N ILE A 290 -14.63 -0.27 -11.63
CA ILE A 290 -15.68 -1.06 -12.29
C ILE A 290 -16.89 -0.19 -12.64
N SER A 291 -17.34 0.64 -11.68
CA SER A 291 -18.44 1.57 -11.91
C SER A 291 -18.06 2.67 -12.90
N ALA A 292 -16.80 3.12 -12.89
CA ALA A 292 -16.31 4.10 -13.85
C ALA A 292 -16.35 3.55 -15.29
N VAL A 293 -15.94 2.29 -15.50
CA VAL A 293 -16.03 1.59 -16.79
C VAL A 293 -17.48 1.55 -17.28
N GLN A 294 -18.42 1.14 -16.41
CA GLN A 294 -19.82 1.00 -16.80
C GLN A 294 -20.48 2.34 -17.17
N LEU A 295 -20.17 3.42 -16.42
CA LEU A 295 -20.69 4.76 -16.72
C LEU A 295 -20.06 5.34 -17.99
N ALA A 296 -18.78 5.07 -18.24
CA ALA A 296 -18.12 5.51 -19.46
C ALA A 296 -18.73 4.81 -20.68
N ALA A 297 -18.92 3.49 -20.55
CA ALA A 297 -19.57 2.65 -21.57
C ALA A 297 -21.04 2.99 -21.80
N SER A 298 -21.72 3.70 -20.90
CA SER A 298 -23.10 4.17 -21.11
C SER A 298 -23.17 5.53 -21.80
N GLY A 299 -22.03 6.10 -22.21
CA GLY A 299 -21.99 7.42 -22.85
C GLY A 299 -22.27 8.56 -21.88
N LEU A 300 -21.87 8.45 -20.60
CA LEU A 300 -21.95 9.58 -19.66
C LEU A 300 -20.66 10.43 -19.67
N GLY A 301 -19.56 9.85 -20.15
CA GLY A 301 -18.26 10.50 -20.29
C GLY A 301 -17.17 9.48 -20.54
N VAL A 302 -15.92 9.88 -20.31
CA VAL A 302 -14.74 9.02 -20.49
C VAL A 302 -14.04 8.76 -19.16
N ALA A 303 -13.41 7.60 -19.03
CA ALA A 303 -12.67 7.22 -17.82
C ALA A 303 -11.30 6.64 -18.18
N ILE A 304 -10.24 7.10 -17.52
CA ILE A 304 -8.93 6.42 -17.53
C ILE A 304 -8.91 5.42 -16.38
N VAL A 305 -8.76 4.15 -16.70
CA VAL A 305 -8.84 3.05 -15.74
C VAL A 305 -7.75 2.00 -15.99
N PRO A 306 -7.45 1.15 -15.00
CA PRO A 306 -6.59 0.00 -15.26
C PRO A 306 -7.32 -1.03 -16.14
N GLN A 307 -6.63 -1.60 -17.12
CA GLN A 307 -7.18 -2.59 -18.07
C GLN A 307 -7.90 -3.74 -17.35
N ARG A 308 -7.38 -4.20 -16.20
CA ARG A 308 -7.99 -5.27 -15.40
C ARG A 308 -9.42 -4.94 -14.93
N ALA A 309 -9.76 -3.67 -14.74
CA ALA A 309 -11.12 -3.25 -14.40
C ALA A 309 -12.11 -3.45 -15.56
N VAL A 310 -11.62 -3.45 -16.81
CA VAL A 310 -12.41 -3.76 -18.01
C VAL A 310 -12.53 -5.27 -18.20
N GLU A 311 -11.42 -6.00 -18.01
CA GLU A 311 -11.37 -7.45 -18.20
C GLU A 311 -12.40 -8.21 -17.35
N VAL A 312 -12.55 -7.83 -16.08
CA VAL A 312 -13.50 -8.46 -15.16
C VAL A 312 -14.97 -8.26 -15.58
N LEU A 313 -15.25 -7.26 -16.44
CA LEU A 313 -16.59 -6.95 -16.94
C LEU A 313 -16.92 -7.62 -18.29
N GLY A 314 -16.06 -8.52 -18.78
CA GLY A 314 -16.26 -9.23 -20.04
C GLY A 314 -15.26 -8.88 -21.14
N GLY A 315 -14.13 -8.26 -20.78
CA GLY A 315 -13.02 -8.03 -21.72
C GLY A 315 -13.12 -6.75 -22.53
N MET A 316 -12.01 -6.41 -23.18
CA MET A 316 -11.90 -5.24 -24.07
C MET A 316 -12.71 -5.39 -25.38
N GLU A 317 -13.25 -6.57 -25.66
CA GLU A 317 -14.16 -6.78 -26.80
C GLU A 317 -15.57 -6.23 -26.52
N ARG A 318 -15.94 -6.07 -25.24
CA ARG A 318 -17.25 -5.58 -24.82
C ARG A 318 -17.32 -4.06 -24.73
N PHE A 319 -16.18 -3.41 -24.52
CA PHE A 319 -16.09 -1.97 -24.24
C PHE A 319 -15.14 -1.32 -25.23
N HIS A 320 -15.45 -0.10 -25.68
CA HIS A 320 -14.50 0.64 -26.51
C HIS A 320 -13.39 1.20 -25.61
N CYS A 321 -12.22 0.58 -25.76
CA CYS A 321 -11.00 0.94 -25.05
C CYS A 321 -10.00 1.57 -26.02
N TYR A 322 -9.26 2.57 -25.53
CA TYR A 322 -8.30 3.32 -26.31
C TYR A 322 -6.99 3.52 -25.55
N ASP A 323 -5.87 3.48 -26.26
CA ASP A 323 -4.64 4.08 -25.76
C ASP A 323 -4.77 5.60 -25.86
N PHE A 324 -4.29 6.33 -24.87
CA PHE A 324 -4.47 7.78 -24.77
C PHE A 324 -3.14 8.56 -24.85
N SER A 325 -2.08 7.90 -25.30
CA SER A 325 -0.71 8.40 -25.35
C SER A 325 0.03 7.82 -26.55
N ALA A 326 1.15 8.43 -26.93
CA ALA A 326 1.97 7.96 -28.05
C ALA A 326 2.51 6.53 -27.84
N MET A 327 2.87 6.19 -26.60
CA MET A 327 3.15 4.82 -26.17
C MET A 327 2.13 4.39 -25.12
N PRO A 328 1.66 3.13 -25.12
CA PRO A 328 0.75 2.63 -24.11
C PRO A 328 1.27 2.87 -22.69
N GLU A 329 0.42 3.36 -21.80
CA GLU A 329 0.80 3.80 -20.46
C GLU A 329 0.66 2.67 -19.45
N TYR A 330 1.77 2.32 -18.79
CA TYR A 330 1.81 1.26 -17.78
C TYR A 330 2.23 1.81 -16.43
N TRP A 331 1.85 1.08 -15.38
CA TRP A 331 2.43 1.24 -14.05
C TRP A 331 2.79 -0.13 -13.45
N ASN A 332 3.65 -0.13 -12.44
CA ASN A 332 3.98 -1.32 -11.69
C ASN A 332 3.04 -1.46 -10.50
N VAL A 333 2.36 -2.59 -10.39
CA VAL A 333 1.59 -2.94 -9.18
C VAL A 333 2.48 -3.77 -8.28
N ASN A 334 2.74 -3.25 -7.08
CA ASN A 334 3.71 -3.80 -6.14
C ASN A 334 3.02 -4.25 -4.84
N ALA A 335 3.52 -5.34 -4.24
CA ALA A 335 3.31 -5.63 -2.83
C ALA A 335 4.30 -4.78 -2.02
N VAL A 336 3.80 -4.01 -1.07
CA VAL A 336 4.60 -3.08 -0.26
C VAL A 336 4.51 -3.48 1.21
N TYR A 337 5.66 -3.61 1.86
CA TYR A 337 5.79 -3.99 3.27
C TYR A 337 7.02 -3.33 3.89
N LYS A 338 7.12 -3.30 5.22
CA LYS A 338 8.31 -2.77 5.91
C LYS A 338 9.50 -3.70 5.67
N GLU A 339 10.69 -3.14 5.45
CA GLU A 339 11.93 -3.93 5.29
C GLU A 339 12.22 -4.84 6.48
N THR A 340 11.80 -4.42 7.68
CA THR A 340 11.95 -5.18 8.93
C THR A 340 10.81 -6.17 9.17
N MET A 341 9.80 -6.25 8.31
CA MET A 341 8.65 -7.16 8.47
C MET A 341 9.06 -8.57 8.06
N TYR A 342 8.77 -9.55 8.91
CA TYR A 342 8.78 -10.95 8.50
C TYR A 342 7.42 -11.31 7.87
N LEU A 343 7.43 -11.58 6.57
CA LEU A 343 6.29 -12.17 5.87
C LEU A 343 6.40 -13.69 5.98
N GLY A 344 5.45 -14.30 6.69
CA GLY A 344 5.39 -15.76 6.85
C GLY A 344 5.07 -16.47 5.54
N ARG A 345 5.08 -17.81 5.58
CA ARG A 345 4.86 -18.66 4.39
C ARG A 345 3.53 -18.36 3.69
N ALA A 346 2.49 -18.09 4.47
CA ALA A 346 1.17 -17.82 3.92
C ALA A 346 1.07 -16.41 3.31
N GLU A 347 1.63 -15.36 3.93
CA GLU A 347 1.71 -14.04 3.27
C GLU A 347 2.53 -14.10 1.97
N ARG A 348 3.65 -14.83 1.99
CA ARG A 348 4.49 -15.05 0.79
C ARG A 348 3.71 -15.77 -0.30
N PHE A 349 3.04 -16.87 0.04
CA PHE A 349 2.22 -17.61 -0.91
C PHE A 349 1.11 -16.73 -1.51
N LEU A 350 0.47 -15.89 -0.70
CA LEU A 350 -0.55 -14.96 -1.20
C LEU A 350 0.02 -13.98 -2.22
N ILE A 351 1.20 -13.39 -1.95
CA ILE A 351 1.88 -12.48 -2.89
C ILE A 351 2.28 -13.22 -4.17
N ASP A 352 2.82 -14.44 -4.06
CA ASP A 352 3.24 -15.23 -5.22
C ASP A 352 2.06 -15.72 -6.05
N LEU A 353 0.92 -16.00 -5.42
CA LEU A 353 -0.32 -16.31 -6.11
C LEU A 353 -0.86 -15.09 -6.86
N MET A 354 -0.77 -13.88 -6.28
CA MET A 354 -1.08 -12.63 -6.99
C MET A 354 -0.16 -12.45 -8.20
N LYS A 355 1.16 -12.68 -8.07
CA LYS A 355 2.08 -12.65 -9.22
C LYS A 355 1.61 -13.64 -10.28
N LYS A 356 1.44 -14.91 -9.92
CA LYS A 356 1.05 -15.97 -10.86
C LYS A 356 -0.25 -15.66 -11.62
N LYS A 357 -1.24 -15.06 -10.95
CA LYS A 357 -2.55 -14.76 -11.54
C LYS A 357 -2.57 -13.50 -12.41
N PHE A 358 -1.65 -12.56 -12.19
CA PHE A 358 -1.68 -11.24 -12.84
C PHE A 358 -0.46 -10.93 -13.74
N SER A 359 0.58 -11.77 -13.72
CA SER A 359 1.78 -11.62 -14.58
C SER A 359 1.53 -11.98 -16.06
N CYS A 360 0.36 -12.53 -16.37
CA CYS A 360 -0.01 -13.02 -17.70
C CYS A 360 -0.65 -11.95 -18.58
#